data_AF-H6Q9N1-F1
#
_entry.id   AF-H6Q9N1-F1
#
_cell.length_a   1.000
_cell.length_b   1.000
_cell.length_c   1.000
_cell.angle_alpha   90.00
_cell.angle_beta   90.00
_cell.angle_gamma   90.00
#
_symmetry.space_group_name_H-M   'P 1'
#
loop_
_entity.id
_entity.type
_entity.pdbx_description
1 polymer ?
#
loop_
_entity_poly.entity_id
_entity_poly.type
_entity_poly.pdbx_seq_one_letter_code
_entity_poly.pdbx_strand_id
1 'polypeptide(L)'
;MMGIQPVRFSPVGEYLRLVVMQRLARGPAPVEELDKLAREAVEKTGIRYDWRVWPELLKREVVVKDGVAELTKEGRWIYEQTREEVAEYLRKFWIE
;
A
#
# COMPACT_ATOMS: atom_id res chain seq x y z
N MET A 1 10.46 2.73 -23.36
CA MET A 1 9.88 1.37 -23.41
C MET A 1 8.95 1.22 -22.22
N MET A 2 7.73 0.74 -22.49
CA MET A 2 6.64 0.56 -21.53
C MET A 2 7.05 -0.26 -20.31
N GLY A 3 6.66 0.23 -19.15
CA GLY A 3 6.69 -0.50 -17.89
C GLY A 3 5.53 -0.07 -17.00
N ILE A 4 4.31 0.01 -17.56
CA ILE A 4 3.11 0.05 -16.74
C ILE A 4 3.12 -1.29 -16.00
N GLN A 5 3.55 -1.28 -14.75
CA GLN A 5 3.50 -2.49 -13.95
C GLN A 5 2.03 -2.91 -13.90
N PRO A 6 1.67 -4.12 -14.35
CA PRO A 6 0.29 -4.56 -14.23
C PRO A 6 -0.04 -4.49 -12.74
N VAL A 7 -1.10 -3.75 -12.43
CA VAL A 7 -1.77 -3.76 -11.14
C VAL A 7 -1.80 -5.21 -10.65
N ARG A 8 -0.91 -5.56 -9.72
CA ARG A 8 -0.59 -6.97 -9.40
C ARG A 8 -1.64 -7.56 -8.46
N PHE A 9 -2.41 -6.70 -7.81
CA PHE A 9 -3.34 -7.07 -6.76
C PHE A 9 -4.75 -6.62 -7.07
N SER A 10 -5.72 -7.14 -6.31
CA SER A 10 -7.09 -6.64 -6.35
C SER A 10 -7.13 -5.12 -6.10
N PRO A 11 -8.17 -4.39 -6.55
CA PRO A 11 -8.34 -2.97 -6.25
C PRO A 11 -8.20 -2.63 -4.76
N VAL A 12 -8.73 -3.49 -3.88
CA VAL A 12 -8.58 -3.33 -2.42
C VAL A 12 -7.14 -3.55 -1.97
N GLY A 13 -6.45 -4.53 -2.53
CA GLY A 13 -5.03 -4.79 -2.26
C GLY A 13 -4.13 -3.61 -2.68
N GLU A 14 -4.38 -3.01 -3.84
CA GLU A 14 -3.61 -1.85 -4.30
C GLU A 14 -3.92 -0.59 -3.49
N TYR A 15 -5.18 -0.42 -3.06
CA TYR A 15 -5.53 0.63 -2.12
C TYR A 15 -4.78 0.47 -0.80
N LEU A 16 -4.75 -0.75 -0.27
CA LEU A 16 -4.02 -1.09 0.95
C LEU A 16 -2.52 -0.81 0.81
N ARG A 17 -1.90 -1.20 -0.31
CA ARG A 17 -0.50 -0.88 -0.62
C ARG A 17 -0.25 0.62 -0.65
N LEU A 18 -1.09 1.37 -1.39
CA LEU A 18 -0.95 2.82 -1.53
C LEU A 18 -1.00 3.52 -0.17
N VAL A 19 -1.98 3.18 0.67
CA VAL A 19 -2.16 3.80 1.98
C VAL A 19 -0.98 3.52 2.91
N VAL A 20 -0.50 2.28 2.97
CA VAL A 20 0.66 1.91 3.80
C VAL A 20 1.93 2.61 3.30
N MET A 21 2.19 2.58 1.98
CA MET A 21 3.36 3.24 1.40
C MET A 21 3.31 4.76 1.59
N GLN A 22 2.14 5.38 1.47
CA GLN A 22 1.94 6.80 1.74
C GLN A 22 2.26 7.16 3.19
N ARG A 23 1.88 6.31 4.14
CA ARG A 23 2.23 6.51 5.55
C ARG A 23 3.73 6.38 5.78
N LEU A 24 4.37 5.35 5.23
CA LEU A 24 5.79 5.09 5.42
C LEU A 24 6.70 6.06 4.64
N ALA A 25 6.19 6.71 3.59
CA ALA A 25 6.90 7.76 2.87
C ALA A 25 7.25 8.95 3.78
N ARG A 26 6.46 9.18 4.85
CA ARG A 26 6.68 10.22 5.87
C ARG A 26 7.71 9.82 6.92
N GLY A 27 8.12 8.56 6.95
CA GLY A 27 9.09 8.01 7.90
C GLY A 27 8.64 6.65 8.46
N PRO A 28 9.55 5.93 9.15
CA PRO A 28 9.25 4.65 9.78
C PRO A 28 8.04 4.72 10.72
N ALA A 29 7.34 3.60 10.87
CA ALA A 29 6.14 3.51 11.71
C ALA A 29 6.05 2.16 12.43
N PRO A 30 5.49 2.09 13.64
CA PRO A 30 5.16 0.83 14.29
C PRO A 30 4.20 -0.02 13.44
N VAL A 31 4.38 -1.33 13.44
CA VAL A 31 3.48 -2.27 12.75
C VAL A 31 2.04 -2.13 13.25
N GLU A 32 1.85 -1.89 14.54
CA GLU A 32 0.52 -1.70 15.15
C GLU A 32 -0.20 -0.48 14.58
N GLU A 33 0.54 0.58 14.26
CA GLU A 33 0.00 1.78 13.60
C GLU A 33 -0.45 1.43 12.18
N LEU A 34 0.37 0.67 11.45
CA LEU A 34 0.05 0.23 10.08
C LEU A 34 -1.10 -0.77 10.05
N ASP A 35 -1.21 -1.65 11.02
CA ASP A 35 -2.34 -2.59 11.16
C ASP A 35 -3.65 -1.84 11.37
N LYS A 36 -3.65 -0.82 12.24
CA LYS A 36 -4.81 0.05 12.42
C LYS A 36 -5.17 0.78 11.12
N LEU A 37 -4.19 1.35 10.45
CA LEU A 37 -4.37 2.05 9.18
C LEU A 37 -4.92 1.12 8.08
N ALA A 38 -4.36 -0.09 7.97
CA ALA A 38 -4.74 -1.13 7.03
C ALA A 38 -6.20 -1.56 7.24
N ARG A 39 -6.56 -1.80 8.50
CA ARG A 39 -7.92 -2.14 8.91
C ARG A 39 -8.90 -1.03 8.52
N GLU A 40 -8.62 0.21 8.91
CA GLU A 40 -9.49 1.35 8.60
C GLU A 40 -9.64 1.58 7.09
N ALA A 41 -8.56 1.37 6.31
CA ALA A 41 -8.60 1.47 4.86
C ALA A 41 -9.52 0.42 4.25
N VAL A 42 -9.39 -0.85 4.65
CA VAL A 42 -10.25 -1.92 4.16
C VAL A 42 -11.70 -1.73 4.61
N GLU A 43 -11.96 -1.36 5.86
CA GLU A 43 -13.32 -1.12 6.37
C GLU A 43 -14.07 -0.03 5.56
N LYS A 44 -13.37 1.04 5.16
CA LYS A 44 -13.95 2.10 4.31
C LYS A 44 -14.40 1.63 2.93
N THR A 45 -13.88 0.51 2.45
CA THR A 45 -14.29 -0.05 1.15
C THR A 45 -15.62 -0.77 1.20
N GLY A 46 -16.08 -1.21 2.37
CA GLY A 46 -17.23 -2.10 2.52
C GLY A 46 -17.02 -3.52 1.96
N ILE A 47 -15.83 -3.84 1.44
CA ILE A 47 -15.48 -5.15 0.87
C ILE A 47 -14.83 -6.02 1.95
N ARG A 48 -15.25 -7.28 2.02
CA ARG A 48 -14.60 -8.27 2.89
C ARG A 48 -13.21 -8.62 2.32
N TYR A 49 -12.18 -8.06 2.94
CA TYR A 49 -10.78 -8.31 2.59
C TYR A 49 -9.96 -8.47 3.87
N ASP A 50 -8.96 -9.36 3.88
CA ASP A 50 -8.07 -9.50 5.04
C ASP A 50 -6.99 -8.42 4.99
N TRP A 51 -7.10 -7.41 5.84
CA TRP A 51 -6.13 -6.31 5.91
C TRP A 51 -4.76 -6.75 6.44
N ARG A 52 -4.66 -7.90 7.13
CA ARG A 52 -3.40 -8.41 7.70
C ARG A 52 -2.39 -8.87 6.65
N VAL A 53 -2.80 -8.97 5.40
CA VAL A 53 -1.93 -9.38 4.29
C VAL A 53 -1.01 -8.26 3.81
N TRP A 54 -1.15 -7.02 4.34
CA TRP A 54 -0.33 -5.88 3.90
C TRP A 54 1.19 -6.13 3.94
N PRO A 55 1.78 -6.85 4.92
CA PRO A 55 3.22 -7.10 4.91
C PRO A 55 3.64 -7.98 3.72
N GLU A 56 2.80 -8.95 3.35
CA GLU A 56 3.06 -9.82 2.19
C GLU A 56 2.89 -9.06 0.87
N LEU A 57 1.90 -8.16 0.78
CA LEU A 57 1.69 -7.28 -0.38
C LEU A 57 2.87 -6.32 -0.64
N LEU A 58 3.63 -6.00 0.40
CA LEU A 58 4.71 -5.02 0.38
C LEU A 58 6.07 -5.63 0.74
N LYS A 59 6.23 -6.95 0.66
CA LYS A 59 7.45 -7.64 1.11
C LYS A 59 8.74 -7.20 0.42
N ARG A 60 8.65 -6.55 -0.75
CA ARG A 60 9.81 -5.99 -1.48
C ARG A 60 10.02 -4.50 -1.15
N GLU A 61 8.91 -3.80 -0.93
CA GLU A 61 8.85 -2.36 -0.76
C GLU A 61 9.03 -1.94 0.69
N VAL A 62 8.78 -2.83 1.65
CA VAL A 62 8.82 -2.56 3.09
C VAL A 62 9.68 -3.60 3.78
N VAL A 63 10.49 -3.15 4.73
CA VAL A 63 11.20 -3.99 5.70
C VAL A 63 10.61 -3.77 7.09
N VAL A 64 10.45 -4.83 7.86
CA VAL A 64 10.04 -4.78 9.26
C VAL A 64 11.21 -5.22 10.14
N LYS A 65 11.60 -4.37 11.09
CA LYS A 65 12.66 -4.64 12.08
C LYS A 65 12.20 -4.15 13.44
N ASP A 66 12.29 -5.02 14.44
CA ASP A 66 11.96 -4.68 15.83
C ASP A 66 10.55 -4.05 16.01
N GLY A 67 9.56 -4.56 15.26
CA GLY A 67 8.19 -4.04 15.28
C GLY A 67 7.98 -2.72 14.53
N VAL A 68 9.03 -2.18 13.88
CA VAL A 68 8.97 -0.96 13.09
C VAL A 68 9.11 -1.29 11.60
N ALA A 69 8.20 -0.75 10.80
CA ALA A 69 8.21 -0.86 9.36
C ALA A 69 8.83 0.40 8.72
N GLU A 70 9.61 0.20 7.65
CA GLU A 70 10.22 1.27 6.86
C GLU A 70 10.18 0.91 5.36
N LEU A 71 10.03 1.92 4.49
CA LEU A 71 10.22 1.73 3.05
C LEU A 71 11.68 1.38 2.74
N THR A 72 11.87 0.35 1.93
CA THR A 72 13.17 0.10 1.29
C THR A 72 13.48 1.22 0.29
N LYS A 73 14.74 1.31 -0.16
CA LYS A 73 15.10 2.24 -1.25
C LYS A 73 14.27 1.96 -2.52
N GLU A 74 14.08 0.69 -2.84
CA GLU A 74 13.23 0.26 -3.96
C GLU A 74 11.77 0.65 -3.72
N GLY A 75 11.23 0.39 -2.51
CA GLY A 75 9.85 0.75 -2.16
C GLY A 75 9.58 2.25 -2.23
N ARG A 76 10.52 3.08 -1.76
CA ARG A 76 10.43 4.54 -1.90
C ARG A 76 10.41 4.97 -3.36
N TRP A 77 11.33 4.44 -4.16
CA TRP A 77 11.38 4.75 -5.59
C TRP A 77 10.09 4.34 -6.30
N ILE A 78 9.58 3.12 -6.05
CA ILE A 78 8.30 2.64 -6.61
C ILE A 78 7.16 3.57 -6.22
N TYR A 79 7.03 3.90 -4.92
CA TYR A 79 5.98 4.80 -4.46
C TYR A 79 6.02 6.16 -5.18
N GLU A 80 7.20 6.75 -5.30
CA GLU A 80 7.36 8.05 -5.96
C GLU A 80 7.01 8.01 -7.44
N GLN A 81 7.35 6.92 -8.14
CA GLN A 81 7.03 6.76 -9.56
C GLN A 81 5.56 6.45 -9.83
N THR A 82 4.90 5.67 -8.98
CA THR A 82 3.58 5.08 -9.32
C THR A 82 2.41 5.62 -8.50
N ARG A 83 2.63 6.42 -7.44
CA ARG A 83 1.54 6.86 -6.54
C ARG A 83 0.38 7.55 -7.25
N GLU A 84 0.66 8.36 -8.29
CA GLU A 84 -0.37 9.15 -8.97
C GLU A 84 -1.22 8.28 -9.90
N GLU A 85 -0.57 7.37 -10.64
CA GLU A 85 -1.23 6.40 -11.51
C GLU A 85 -2.12 5.45 -10.70
N VAL A 86 -1.61 4.92 -9.58
CA VAL A 86 -2.37 4.03 -8.70
C VAL A 86 -3.53 4.78 -8.05
N ALA A 87 -3.33 6.02 -7.60
CA ALA A 87 -4.41 6.83 -7.06
C ALA A 87 -5.49 7.15 -8.11
N GLU A 88 -5.11 7.38 -9.37
CA GLU A 88 -6.07 7.56 -10.46
C GLU A 88 -6.85 6.28 -10.77
N TYR A 89 -6.16 5.14 -10.88
CA TYR A 89 -6.79 3.83 -11.08
C TYR A 89 -7.83 3.54 -9.99
N LEU A 90 -7.46 3.74 -8.72
CA LEU A 90 -8.37 3.53 -7.60
C LEU A 90 -9.55 4.51 -7.63
N ARG A 91 -9.33 5.78 -7.98
CA ARG A 91 -10.44 6.74 -8.14
C ARG A 91 -11.47 6.27 -9.15
N LYS A 92 -11.05 5.73 -10.30
CA LYS A 92 -11.97 5.19 -11.31
C LYS A 92 -12.76 4.01 -10.75
N PHE A 93 -12.07 3.08 -10.07
CA PHE A 93 -12.69 1.90 -9.48
C PHE A 93 -13.79 2.20 -8.45
N TRP A 94 -13.70 3.29 -7.68
CA TRP A 94 -14.72 3.62 -6.67
C TRP A 94 -15.82 4.57 -7.16
N ILE A 95 -15.69 5.13 -8.36
CA ILE A 95 -16.66 6.07 -8.96
C ILE A 95 -17.59 5.37 -9.96
N GLU A 96 -17.13 4.29 -10.59
CA GLU A 96 -17.94 3.40 -11.46
C GLU A 96 -18.64 2.29 -10.66
#